data_AF-B1HPZ8-F1
#
_entry.id   AF-B1HPZ8-F1
#
_cell.length_a   1.000
_cell.length_b   1.000
_cell.length_c   1.000
_cell.angle_alpha   90.00
_cell.angle_beta   90.00
_cell.angle_gamma   90.00
#
_symmetry.space_group_name_H-M   'P 1'
#
loop_
_entity.id
_entity.type
_entity.pdbx_description
1 polymer ?
#
loop_
_entity_poly.entity_id
_entity_poly.type
_entity_poly.pdbx_seq_one_letter_code
_entity_poly.pdbx_strand_id
1 'polypeptide(L)'
;MIAQFEGKPMLKERTLPKAAIGVGDPIMQDAIRRSKNRKRVTEYEKKLFEVQNLNEEVAGDREVQVLNWMLDGKSQRWIGLHMALSATSIKRIKHASLR
;
A
#
# COMPACT_ATOMS: atom_id res chain seq x y z
N MET A 1 0.67 -46.15 48.59
CA MET A 1 0.09 -46.54 47.28
C MET A 1 -1.30 -45.89 47.21
N ILE A 2 -1.68 -45.39 46.02
CA ILE A 2 -2.91 -44.64 45.66
C ILE A 2 -2.76 -43.11 45.73
N ALA A 3 -2.98 -42.49 44.56
CA ALA A 3 -2.83 -41.08 44.24
C ALA A 3 -4.13 -40.30 44.46
N GLN A 4 -4.04 -39.03 44.87
CA GLN A 4 -5.08 -38.02 44.68
C GLN A 4 -4.46 -36.65 44.39
N PHE A 5 -5.19 -35.90 43.57
CA PHE A 5 -4.81 -34.77 42.74
C PHE A 5 -5.26 -33.44 43.41
N GLU A 6 -4.55 -32.36 43.07
CA GLU A 6 -4.95 -30.93 43.13
C GLU A 6 -4.86 -30.14 44.45
N GLY A 7 -4.13 -29.01 44.37
CA GLY A 7 -4.10 -27.99 45.42
C GLY A 7 -2.80 -27.20 45.54
N LYS A 8 -2.25 -26.65 44.45
CA LYS A 8 -1.20 -25.62 44.54
C LYS A 8 -1.73 -24.28 44.01
N PRO A 9 -1.85 -23.23 44.82
CA PRO A 9 -2.16 -21.90 44.30
C PRO A 9 -0.94 -21.37 43.53
N MET A 10 -1.08 -21.22 42.21
CA MET A 10 -0.10 -20.52 41.39
C MET A 10 -0.28 -19.01 41.59
N LEU A 11 0.49 -18.43 42.50
CA LEU A 11 0.80 -17.01 42.50
C LEU A 11 1.73 -16.72 41.32
N LYS A 12 1.14 -16.48 40.15
CA LYS A 12 1.86 -15.99 38.96
C LYS A 12 1.54 -14.52 38.75
N GLU A 13 1.69 -13.72 39.80
CA GLU A 13 1.75 -12.28 39.66
C GLU A 13 3.19 -11.85 39.38
N ARG A 14 3.34 -10.92 38.44
CA ARG A 14 4.58 -10.20 38.04
C ARG A 14 5.41 -10.81 36.91
N THR A 15 4.87 -10.80 35.71
CA THR A 15 5.63 -10.41 34.49
C THR A 15 4.71 -9.77 33.45
N LEU A 16 3.96 -8.73 33.86
CA LEU A 16 3.50 -7.76 32.86
C LEU A 16 4.69 -6.88 32.48
N PRO A 17 5.06 -6.74 31.19
CA PRO A 17 6.09 -5.80 30.81
C PRO A 17 5.65 -4.42 31.27
N LYS A 18 6.49 -3.75 32.06
CA LYS A 18 6.28 -2.38 32.53
C LYS A 18 5.98 -1.55 31.28
N ALA A 19 4.75 -1.04 31.16
CA ALA A 19 4.38 -0.18 30.04
C ALA A 19 5.43 0.94 29.99
N ALA A 20 6.20 1.00 28.89
CA ALA A 20 7.19 2.03 28.72
C ALA A 20 6.47 3.37 28.78
N ILE A 21 6.63 4.09 29.90
CA ILE A 21 6.11 5.44 30.08
C ILE A 21 7.00 6.33 29.22
N GLY A 22 6.62 6.43 27.96
CA GLY A 22 7.15 7.37 27.00
C GLY A 22 5.97 7.90 26.21
N VAL A 23 5.12 8.70 26.84
CA VAL A 23 3.91 9.22 26.22
C VAL A 23 3.88 10.73 26.41
N GLY A 24 4.49 11.44 25.46
CA GLY A 24 3.92 12.74 25.10
C GLY A 24 2.48 12.52 24.63
N ASP A 25 1.60 13.46 24.98
CA ASP A 25 0.14 13.42 24.80
C ASP A 25 -0.34 12.46 23.68
N PRO A 26 -1.15 11.43 24.00
CA PRO A 26 -1.71 10.50 23.03
C PRO A 26 -2.33 11.19 21.80
N ILE A 27 -2.95 12.35 21.99
CA ILE A 27 -3.54 13.14 20.90
C ILE A 27 -2.44 13.67 19.96
N MET A 28 -1.33 14.16 20.51
CA MET A 28 -0.18 14.65 19.76
C MET A 28 0.51 13.54 18.97
N GLN A 29 0.68 12.35 19.56
CA GLN A 29 1.22 11.19 18.85
C GLN A 29 0.35 10.79 17.65
N ASP A 30 -0.97 10.82 17.84
CA ASP A 30 -1.93 10.50 16.80
C ASP A 30 -1.96 11.58 15.70
N ALA A 31 -1.80 12.86 16.06
CA ALA A 31 -1.64 13.97 15.12
C ALA A 31 -0.36 13.83 14.29
N ILE A 32 0.78 13.46 14.91
CA ILE A 32 2.06 13.20 14.22
C ILE A 32 1.92 11.99 13.28
N ARG A 33 1.27 10.91 13.71
CA ARG A 33 1.01 9.73 12.87
C ARG A 33 0.17 10.08 11.64
N ARG A 34 -0.94 10.80 11.82
CA ARG A 34 -1.79 11.28 10.71
C ARG A 34 -1.01 12.23 9.79
N SER A 35 -0.22 13.13 10.34
CA SER A 35 0.67 14.05 9.60
C SER A 35 1.65 13.31 8.70
N LYS A 36 2.35 12.29 9.23
CA LYS A 36 3.26 11.44 8.46
C LYS A 36 2.54 10.69 7.34
N ASN A 37 1.33 10.19 7.60
CA ASN A 37 0.54 9.50 6.57
C ASN A 37 0.12 10.46 5.44
N ARG A 38 -0.35 11.67 5.79
CA ARG A 38 -0.71 12.70 4.81
C ARG A 38 0.47 13.07 3.92
N LYS A 39 1.66 13.28 4.50
CA LYS A 39 2.88 13.57 3.71
C LYS A 39 3.18 12.50 2.66
N ARG A 40 3.05 11.22 3.01
CA ARG A 40 3.26 10.12 2.06
C ARG A 40 2.20 10.12 0.96
N VAL A 41 0.94 10.30 1.31
CA VAL A 41 -0.16 10.38 0.33
C VAL A 41 0.08 11.51 -0.67
N THR A 42 0.41 12.71 -0.18
CA THR A 42 0.70 13.86 -1.05
C THR A 42 1.92 13.63 -1.94
N GLU A 43 2.96 12.94 -1.45
CA GLU A 43 4.12 12.59 -2.26
C GLU A 43 3.76 11.61 -3.39
N TYR A 44 2.89 10.63 -3.10
CA TYR A 44 2.38 9.71 -4.12
C TYR A 44 1.49 10.41 -5.14
N GLU A 45 0.59 11.30 -4.70
CA GLU A 45 -0.26 12.10 -5.59
C GLU A 45 0.59 12.95 -6.55
N LYS A 46 1.65 13.60 -6.05
CA LYS A 46 2.57 14.38 -6.88
C LYS A 46 3.25 13.51 -7.94
N LYS A 47 3.78 12.35 -7.55
CA LYS A 47 4.40 11.40 -8.49
C LYS A 47 3.39 10.88 -9.52
N LEU A 48 2.16 10.64 -9.11
CA LEU A 48 1.10 10.20 -10.00
C LEU A 48 0.78 11.28 -11.05
N PHE A 49 0.71 12.55 -10.62
CA PHE A 49 0.47 13.69 -11.50
C PHE A 49 1.62 13.92 -12.49
N GLU A 50 2.87 13.81 -12.03
CA GLU A 50 4.05 13.88 -12.89
C GLU A 50 4.01 12.80 -14.00
N VAL A 51 3.56 11.59 -13.67
CA VAL A 51 3.40 10.52 -14.67
C VAL A 51 2.18 10.72 -15.57
N GLN A 52 1.08 11.27 -15.05
CA GLN A 52 -0.10 11.61 -15.86
C GLN A 52 0.20 12.68 -16.90
N ASN A 53 1.03 13.68 -16.57
CA ASN A 53 1.43 14.71 -17.54
C ASN A 53 2.25 14.14 -18.71
N LEU A 54 3.05 13.09 -18.47
CA LEU A 54 3.77 12.37 -19.53
C LEU A 54 2.81 11.60 -20.47
N ASN A 55 1.59 11.33 -20.03
CA ASN A 55 0.59 10.62 -20.83
C ASN A 55 0.02 11.50 -21.96
N GLU A 56 0.13 12.83 -21.86
CA GLU A 56 -0.27 13.76 -22.93
C GLU A 56 0.63 13.66 -24.18
N GLU A 57 1.86 13.14 -24.05
CA GLU A 57 2.76 12.86 -25.18
C GLU A 57 2.40 11.57 -25.94
N VAL A 58 1.47 10.76 -25.39
CA VAL A 58 1.09 9.47 -25.98
C VAL A 58 -0.02 9.68 -26.99
N ALA A 59 0.32 9.55 -28.27
CA ALA A 59 -0.62 9.65 -29.37
C ALA A 59 -1.47 8.37 -29.48
N GLY A 60 -2.72 8.41 -28.99
CA GLY A 60 -3.76 7.43 -29.25
C GLY A 60 -4.67 7.10 -28.05
N ASP A 61 -5.99 7.20 -28.24
CA ASP A 61 -7.00 6.99 -27.19
C ASP A 61 -6.87 5.63 -26.48
N ARG A 62 -6.41 4.61 -27.23
CA ARG A 62 -6.24 3.25 -26.72
C ARG A 62 -4.99 3.11 -25.86
N GLU A 63 -3.87 3.70 -26.26
CA GLU A 63 -2.64 3.70 -25.45
C GLU A 63 -2.83 4.49 -24.15
N VAL A 64 -3.49 5.64 -24.22
CA VAL A 64 -3.82 6.47 -23.05
C VAL A 64 -4.67 5.70 -22.04
N GLN A 65 -5.69 4.96 -22.48
CA GLN A 65 -6.49 4.11 -21.58
C GLN A 65 -5.66 3.00 -20.92
N VAL A 66 -4.80 2.32 -21.68
CA VAL A 66 -3.91 1.27 -21.16
C VAL A 66 -2.99 1.84 -20.07
N LEU A 67 -2.45 3.04 -20.27
CA LEU A 67 -1.59 3.72 -19.31
C LEU A 67 -2.35 4.20 -18.08
N ASN A 68 -3.53 4.80 -18.25
CA ASN A 68 -4.38 5.20 -17.14
C ASN A 68 -4.72 4.02 -16.22
N TRP A 69 -5.07 2.87 -16.77
CA TRP A 69 -5.35 1.69 -15.95
C TRP A 69 -4.11 1.13 -15.26
N MET A 70 -2.91 1.28 -15.84
CA MET A 70 -1.68 0.94 -15.13
C MET A 70 -1.41 1.89 -13.96
N LEU A 71 -1.72 3.18 -14.11
CA LEU A 71 -1.62 4.17 -13.03
C LEU A 71 -2.63 3.92 -11.91
N ASP A 72 -3.83 3.44 -12.26
CA ASP A 72 -4.84 2.96 -11.31
C ASP A 72 -4.46 1.62 -10.64
N GLY A 73 -3.31 1.03 -11.00
CA GLY A 73 -2.78 -0.20 -10.42
C GLY A 73 -3.40 -1.49 -10.97
N LYS A 74 -4.05 -1.45 -12.13
CA LYS A 74 -4.59 -2.66 -12.78
C LYS A 74 -3.45 -3.50 -13.37
N SER A 75 -3.59 -4.83 -13.27
CA SER A 75 -2.61 -5.76 -13.83
C SER A 75 -2.71 -5.82 -15.36
N GLN A 76 -1.58 -6.08 -16.04
CA GLN A 76 -1.57 -6.24 -17.50
C GLN A 76 -2.53 -7.34 -17.99
N ARG A 77 -2.75 -8.38 -17.18
CA ARG A 77 -3.74 -9.43 -17.45
C ARG A 77 -5.16 -8.87 -17.44
N TRP A 78 -5.51 -8.07 -16.44
CA TRP A 78 -6.83 -7.45 -16.32
C TRP A 78 -7.09 -6.49 -17.49
N ILE A 79 -6.09 -5.67 -17.84
CA ILE A 79 -6.14 -4.73 -18.97
C ILE A 79 -6.31 -5.48 -20.30
N GLY A 80 -5.55 -6.54 -20.51
CA GLY A 80 -5.63 -7.36 -21.71
C GLY A 80 -6.99 -8.03 -21.90
N LEU A 81 -7.60 -8.50 -20.81
CA LEU A 81 -8.95 -9.07 -20.81
C LEU A 81 -10.01 -8.00 -21.11
N HIS A 82 -9.90 -6.80 -20.54
CA HIS A 82 -10.89 -5.73 -20.74
C HIS A 82 -10.80 -5.03 -22.09
N MET A 83 -9.61 -4.97 -22.72
CA MET A 83 -9.41 -4.27 -24.00
C MET A 83 -9.17 -5.20 -25.19
N ALA A 84 -9.26 -6.52 -25.00
CA ALA A 84 -8.86 -7.51 -25.99
C ALA A 84 -7.44 -7.27 -26.54
N LEU A 85 -6.49 -7.04 -25.63
CA LEU A 85 -5.08 -6.79 -25.93
C LEU A 85 -4.20 -7.95 -25.47
N SER A 86 -3.21 -8.32 -26.28
CA SER A 86 -2.20 -9.28 -25.87
C SER A 86 -1.19 -8.64 -24.90
N ALA A 87 -0.58 -9.44 -24.03
CA ALA A 87 0.46 -8.97 -23.11
C ALA A 87 1.63 -8.31 -23.86
N THR A 88 1.97 -8.80 -25.06
CA THR A 88 3.02 -8.22 -25.91
C THR A 88 2.65 -6.84 -26.44
N SER A 89 1.38 -6.62 -26.80
CA SER A 89 0.90 -5.31 -27.24
C SER A 89 0.96 -4.30 -26.09
N ILE A 90 0.51 -4.68 -24.90
CA ILE A 90 0.58 -3.84 -23.69
C ILE A 90 2.03 -3.47 -23.34
N LYS A 91 2.96 -4.44 -23.42
CA LYS A 91 4.39 -4.16 -23.23
C LYS A 91 4.93 -3.16 -24.25
N ARG A 92 4.55 -3.29 -25.52
CA ARG A 92 4.98 -2.38 -26.58
C ARG A 92 4.49 -0.96 -26.33
N ILE A 93 3.23 -0.79 -25.94
CA ILE A 93 2.64 0.50 -25.57
C ILE A 93 3.45 1.13 -24.44
N LYS A 94 3.67 0.38 -23.34
CA LYS A 94 4.50 0.84 -22.22
C LYS A 94 5.90 1.29 -22.65
N HIS A 95 6.56 0.52 -23.52
CA HIS A 95 7.92 0.84 -23.99
C HIS A 95 7.96 1.99 -24.99
N ALA A 96 6.91 2.19 -25.78
CA ALA A 96 6.81 3.29 -26.73
C ALA A 96 6.70 4.64 -26.01
N SER A 97 5.95 4.68 -24.91
CA SER A 97 5.74 5.88 -24.08
C SER A 97 6.91 6.23 -23.14
N LEU A 98 7.98 5.44 -23.12
CA LEU A 98 9.16 5.63 -22.24
C LEU A 98 10.43 5.95 -23.05
N ARG A 99 10.30 6.45 -24.28
CA ARG A 99 11.43 6.96 -25.08
C ARG A 99 11.59 8.45 -24.87
#